data_AF-A0A5M8QVN8-F1
#
_entry.id   AF-A0A5M8QVN8-F1
#
_cell.length_a   1.000
_cell.length_b   1.000
_cell.length_c   1.000
_cell.angle_alpha   90.00
_cell.angle_beta   90.00
_cell.angle_gamma   90.00
#
_symmetry.space_group_name_H-M   'P 1'
#
loop_
_entity.id
_entity.type
_entity.pdbx_description
1 polymer ?
#
loop_
_entity_poly.entity_id
_entity_poly.type
_entity_poly.pdbx_seq_one_letter_code
_entity_poly.pdbx_strand_id
1 'polypeptide(L)'
;MKAINNISAGLAGAVVLNILHESAKRFFPNAPRVDLVGEEALSGILESAGIEPPKGNALYAATLAADVVSNALYYSLIGAGKKENVLLRGAGIGLAAGIGALTLTKPLGLNDAPVNRTNTTKALTVAWYLVGGLVTALVIKGTNK
;
A
#
# COMPACT_ATOMS: atom_id res chain seq x y z
N MET A 1 -7.63 -21.86 9.03
CA MET A 1 -8.22 -21.73 7.67
C MET A 1 -8.62 -20.29 7.33
N LYS A 2 -9.46 -19.59 8.11
CA LYS A 2 -9.86 -18.19 7.81
C LYS A 2 -8.70 -17.20 7.75
N ALA A 3 -7.73 -17.30 8.66
CA ALA A 3 -6.59 -16.37 8.70
C ALA A 3 -5.71 -16.47 7.45
N ILE A 4 -5.36 -17.69 7.01
CA ILE A 4 -4.58 -17.91 5.78
C ILE A 4 -5.33 -17.35 4.57
N ASN A 5 -6.64 -17.59 4.45
CA ASN A 5 -7.44 -17.05 3.35
C ASN A 5 -7.46 -15.51 3.35
N ASN A 6 -7.53 -14.88 4.52
CA ASN A 6 -7.51 -13.43 4.65
C ASN A 6 -6.15 -12.84 4.27
N ILE A 7 -5.05 -13.50 4.66
CA ILE A 7 -3.69 -13.08 4.28
C ILE A 7 -3.48 -13.24 2.78
N SER A 8 -3.89 -14.37 2.18
CA SER A 8 -3.80 -14.57 0.74
C SER A 8 -4.63 -13.55 -0.05
N ALA A 9 -5.82 -13.19 0.46
CA ALA A 9 -6.63 -12.14 -0.16
C ALA A 9 -5.99 -10.75 -0.02
N GLY A 10 -5.42 -10.43 1.14
CA GLY A 10 -4.67 -9.20 1.35
C GLY A 10 -3.46 -9.10 0.44
N LEU A 11 -2.74 -10.21 0.24
CA LEU A 11 -1.64 -10.31 -0.71
C LEU A 11 -2.09 -10.03 -2.14
N ALA A 12 -3.25 -10.55 -2.57
CA ALA A 12 -3.79 -10.24 -3.88
C ALA A 12 -4.04 -8.73 -4.07
N GLY A 13 -4.61 -8.06 -3.07
CA GLY A 13 -4.76 -6.60 -3.08
C GLY A 13 -3.44 -5.84 -3.11
N ALA A 14 -2.47 -6.26 -2.30
CA ALA A 14 -1.13 -5.66 -2.23
C ALA A 14 -0.34 -5.80 -3.54
N VAL A 15 -0.44 -6.96 -4.20
CA VAL A 15 0.18 -7.19 -5.52
C VAL A 15 -0.46 -6.29 -6.58
N VAL A 16 -1.79 -6.20 -6.63
CA VAL A 16 -2.48 -5.31 -7.59
C VAL A 16 -2.11 -3.84 -7.34
N LEU A 17 -2.09 -3.41 -6.07
CA LEU A 17 -1.65 -2.07 -5.69
C LEU A 17 -0.24 -1.75 -6.21
N ASN A 18 0.70 -2.67 -6.01
CA ASN A 18 2.08 -2.47 -6.45
C ASN A 18 2.22 -2.51 -7.98
N ILE A 19 1.49 -3.39 -8.67
CA ILE A 19 1.44 -3.36 -10.14
C ILE A 19 0.94 -2.01 -10.64
N LEU A 20 -0.07 -1.42 -9.99
CA LEU A 20 -0.56 -0.08 -10.34
C LEU A 20 0.50 0.99 -10.12
N HIS A 21 1.16 1.02 -8.95
CA HIS A 21 2.26 1.96 -8.68
C HIS A 21 3.37 1.86 -9.73
N GLU A 22 3.84 0.63 -9.98
CA GLU A 22 4.97 0.34 -10.87
C GLU A 22 4.66 0.58 -12.34
N SER A 23 3.45 0.27 -12.77
CA SER A 23 3.02 0.55 -14.14
C SER A 23 2.81 2.05 -14.31
N ALA A 24 2.07 2.68 -13.39
CA ALA A 24 1.69 4.07 -13.55
C ALA A 24 2.90 5.01 -13.55
N LYS A 25 3.91 4.76 -12.70
CA LYS A 25 5.12 5.60 -12.67
C LYS A 25 5.95 5.56 -13.97
N ARG A 26 5.78 4.53 -14.81
CA ARG A 26 6.43 4.42 -16.12
C ARG A 26 5.71 5.19 -17.23
N PHE A 27 4.38 5.35 -17.11
CA PHE A 27 3.55 5.92 -18.17
C PHE A 27 2.99 7.31 -17.85
N PHE A 28 2.85 7.67 -16.57
CA PHE A 28 2.22 8.91 -16.15
C PHE A 28 3.20 9.78 -15.36
N PRO A 29 3.56 10.98 -15.87
CA PRO A 29 4.46 11.89 -15.17
C PRO A 29 3.97 12.30 -13.77
N ASN A 30 2.64 12.36 -13.60
CA ASN A 30 1.97 12.75 -12.34
C ASN A 30 1.64 11.56 -11.42
N ALA A 31 2.07 10.34 -11.76
CA ALA A 31 1.93 9.19 -10.87
C ALA A 31 2.59 9.45 -9.51
N PRO A 32 1.94 9.10 -8.39
CA PRO A 32 2.60 9.03 -7.10
C PRO A 32 3.84 8.16 -7.12
N ARG A 33 4.87 8.62 -6.42
CA ARG A 33 6.14 7.90 -6.23
C ARG A 33 6.22 7.40 -4.79
N VAL A 34 5.31 6.47 -4.46
CA VAL A 34 5.25 5.82 -3.14
C VAL A 34 6.53 5.05 -2.82
N ASP A 35 7.21 4.55 -3.86
CA ASP A 35 8.52 3.92 -3.76
C ASP A 35 9.55 4.85 -3.11
N LEU A 36 9.59 6.13 -3.49
CA LEU A 36 10.53 7.09 -2.90
C LEU A 36 10.25 7.36 -1.41
N VAL A 37 8.98 7.46 -1.04
CA VAL A 37 8.58 7.61 0.37
C VAL A 37 8.95 6.36 1.18
N GLY A 38 8.74 5.18 0.60
CA GLY A 38 9.11 3.91 1.22
C GLY A 38 10.62 3.75 1.39
N GLU A 39 11.43 4.13 0.40
CA GLU A 39 12.89 4.08 0.47
C GLU A 39 13.42 5.02 1.55
N GLU A 40 12.89 6.23 1.65
CA GLU A 40 13.22 7.19 2.71
C GLU A 40 12.84 6.63 4.09
N ALA A 41 11.63 6.09 4.23
CA ALA A 41 11.16 5.50 5.48
C ALA A 41 12.01 4.29 5.91
N LEU A 42 12.29 3.36 5.00
CA LEU A 42 13.09 2.17 5.28
C LEU A 42 14.52 2.54 5.66
N SER A 43 15.12 3.49 4.93
CA SER A 43 16.47 3.98 5.23
C SER A 43 16.53 4.62 6.61
N GLY A 44 15.59 5.51 6.93
CA GLY A 44 15.53 6.17 8.24
C GLY A 44 15.33 5.19 9.40
N ILE A 45 14.54 4.13 9.21
CA ILE A 45 14.36 3.07 10.22
C ILE A 45 15.66 2.29 10.43
N LEU A 46 16.35 1.89 9.36
CA LEU A 46 17.60 1.14 9.44
C LEU A 46 18.71 1.98 10.09
N GLU A 47 18.84 3.24 9.71
CA GLU A 47 19.79 4.19 10.32
C GLU A 47 19.53 4.38 11.81
N SER A 48 18.25 4.53 12.20
CA SER A 48 17.85 4.63 13.62
C SER A 48 18.16 3.36 14.42
N ALA A 49 18.23 2.21 13.75
CA ALA A 49 18.64 0.93 14.33
C ALA A 49 20.17 0.71 14.29
N GLY A 50 20.96 1.67 13.79
CA GLY A 50 22.41 1.54 13.64
C GLY A 50 22.84 0.60 12.51
N ILE A 51 21.95 0.31 11.55
CA ILE A 51 22.19 -0.56 10.40
C ILE A 51 22.38 0.32 9.16
N GLU A 52 23.48 0.11 8.41
CA GLU A 52 23.66 0.81 7.14
C GLU A 52 22.59 0.37 6.13
N PRO A 53 21.77 1.29 5.58
CA PRO A 53 20.76 0.93 4.60
C PRO A 53 21.39 0.38 3.30
N PRO A 54 20.72 -0.56 2.62
CA PRO A 54 21.07 -0.89 1.24
C PRO A 54 20.94 0.34 0.34
N LYS A 55 21.54 0.29 -0.86
CA LYS A 55 21.56 1.41 -1.81
C LYS A 55 21.03 0.98 -3.18
N GLY A 56 20.53 1.95 -3.95
CA GLY A 56 20.05 1.74 -5.32
C GLY A 56 19.02 0.61 -5.43
N ASN A 57 19.23 -0.30 -6.38
CA ASN A 57 18.28 -1.40 -6.66
C ASN A 57 18.01 -2.31 -5.46
N ALA A 58 18.99 -2.49 -4.56
CA ALA A 58 18.81 -3.32 -3.38
C ALA A 58 17.85 -2.65 -2.37
N LEU A 59 17.96 -1.33 -2.19
CA LEU A 59 17.03 -0.55 -1.37
C LEU A 59 15.64 -0.59 -1.97
N TYR A 60 15.53 -0.31 -3.27
CA TYR A 60 14.27 -0.36 -3.99
C TYR A 60 13.57 -1.73 -3.84
N ALA A 61 14.30 -2.83 -4.04
CA ALA A 61 13.74 -4.18 -3.90
C ALA A 61 13.31 -4.50 -2.46
N ALA A 62 14.10 -4.08 -1.46
CA ALA A 62 13.75 -4.24 -0.05
C ALA A 62 12.49 -3.44 0.30
N THR A 63 12.39 -2.19 -0.16
CA THR A 63 11.22 -1.34 0.01
C THR A 63 9.98 -1.94 -0.66
N LEU A 64 10.09 -2.43 -1.88
CA LEU A 64 8.98 -3.07 -2.59
C LEU A 64 8.50 -4.33 -1.85
N ALA A 65 9.42 -5.14 -1.33
CA ALA A 65 9.07 -6.31 -0.53
C ALA A 65 8.37 -5.91 0.77
N ALA A 66 8.89 -4.89 1.46
CA ALA A 66 8.29 -4.35 2.68
C ALA A 66 6.89 -3.78 2.42
N ASP A 67 6.69 -3.07 1.31
CA ASP A 67 5.38 -2.52 0.93
C ASP A 67 4.37 -3.64 0.63
N VAL A 68 4.75 -4.65 -0.17
CA VAL A 68 3.87 -5.81 -0.45
C VAL A 68 3.48 -6.53 0.83
N VAL A 69 4.44 -6.83 1.72
CA VAL A 69 4.17 -7.52 2.99
C VAL A 69 3.29 -6.66 3.89
N SER A 70 3.62 -5.39 4.06
CA SER A 70 2.88 -4.48 4.93
C SER A 70 1.45 -4.28 4.46
N ASN A 71 1.23 -4.07 3.16
CA ASN A 71 -0.09 -3.94 2.58
C ASN A 71 -0.86 -5.27 2.60
N ALA A 72 -0.19 -6.42 2.42
CA ALA A 72 -0.85 -7.72 2.53
C ALA A 72 -1.41 -7.95 3.94
N LEU A 73 -0.62 -7.64 4.97
CA LEU A 73 -1.04 -7.71 6.36
C LEU A 73 -2.15 -6.70 6.66
N TYR A 74 -1.99 -5.45 6.23
CA TYR A 74 -2.98 -4.39 6.42
C TYR A 74 -4.33 -4.74 5.78
N TYR A 75 -4.33 -5.18 4.52
CA TYR A 75 -5.56 -5.57 3.83
C TYR A 75 -6.15 -6.88 4.34
N SER A 76 -5.38 -7.78 4.96
CA SER A 76 -5.93 -8.99 5.58
C SER A 76 -6.97 -8.66 6.67
N LEU A 77 -6.89 -7.47 7.28
CA LEU A 77 -7.87 -6.96 8.25
C LEU A 77 -9.27 -6.80 7.66
N ILE A 78 -9.41 -6.64 6.34
CA ILE A 78 -10.72 -6.60 5.66
C ILE A 78 -11.52 -7.89 5.92
N GLY A 79 -10.83 -9.02 6.08
CA GLY A 79 -11.43 -10.31 6.40
C GLY A 79 -11.82 -10.48 7.87
N ALA A 80 -11.42 -9.58 8.77
CA ALA A 80 -11.80 -9.60 10.19
C ALA A 80 -13.19 -8.97 10.38
N GLY A 81 -14.26 -9.76 10.24
CA GLY A 81 -15.63 -9.32 10.56
C GLY A 81 -16.72 -9.92 9.68
N LYS A 82 -17.96 -9.42 9.82
CA LYS A 82 -19.17 -9.99 9.20
C LYS A 82 -19.17 -9.88 7.67
N LYS A 83 -19.50 -10.99 7.01
CA LYS A 83 -19.40 -11.15 5.54
C LYS A 83 -20.19 -10.11 4.75
N GLU A 84 -21.38 -9.73 5.22
CA GLU A 84 -22.29 -8.81 4.51
C GLU A 84 -21.62 -7.49 4.10
N ASN A 85 -20.69 -6.99 4.92
CA ASN A 85 -20.07 -5.68 4.73
C ASN A 85 -18.63 -5.76 4.18
N VAL A 86 -18.22 -6.86 3.56
CA VAL A 86 -16.81 -7.04 3.13
C VAL A 86 -16.36 -6.01 2.10
N LEU A 87 -17.22 -5.66 1.13
CA LEU A 87 -16.89 -4.64 0.11
C LEU A 87 -16.79 -3.24 0.73
N LEU A 88 -17.73 -2.88 1.59
CA LEU A 88 -17.70 -1.58 2.29
C LEU A 88 -16.46 -1.46 3.18
N ARG A 89 -16.08 -2.55 3.88
CA ARG A 89 -14.84 -2.59 4.67
C ARG A 89 -13.60 -2.51 3.79
N GLY A 90 -13.58 -3.19 2.65
CA GLY A 90 -12.49 -3.08 1.69
C GLY A 90 -12.31 -1.65 1.17
N ALA A 91 -13.41 -0.99 0.81
CA ALA A 91 -13.40 0.41 0.43
C ALA A 91 -12.93 1.31 1.58
N GLY A 92 -13.46 1.15 2.78
CA GLY A 92 -13.09 1.94 3.96
C GLY A 92 -11.61 1.79 4.34
N ILE A 93 -11.10 0.56 4.39
CA ILE A 93 -9.70 0.26 4.71
C ILE A 93 -8.77 0.77 3.59
N GLY A 94 -9.15 0.59 2.32
CA GLY A 94 -8.39 1.13 1.18
C GLY A 94 -8.33 2.66 1.20
N LEU A 95 -9.46 3.33 1.43
CA LEU A 95 -9.49 4.79 1.59
C LEU A 95 -8.66 5.25 2.79
N ALA A 96 -8.73 4.55 3.91
CA ALA A 96 -7.95 4.87 5.10
C ALA A 96 -6.44 4.78 4.82
N ALA A 97 -5.97 3.74 4.12
CA ALA A 97 -4.58 3.65 3.68
C ALA A 97 -4.18 4.79 2.74
N GLY A 98 -5.00 5.07 1.72
CA GLY A 98 -4.73 6.14 0.77
C GLY A 98 -4.65 7.52 1.41
N ILE A 99 -5.60 7.83 2.31
CA ILE A 99 -5.59 9.08 3.08
C ILE A 99 -4.38 9.11 4.01
N GLY A 100 -4.09 8.00 4.70
CA GLY A 100 -2.92 7.87 5.57
C GLY A 100 -1.61 8.13 4.85
N ALA A 101 -1.44 7.62 3.63
CA ALA A 101 -0.27 7.88 2.80
C ALA A 101 -0.11 9.38 2.46
N LEU A 102 -1.20 10.14 2.38
CA LEU A 102 -1.13 11.59 2.15
C LEU A 102 -0.89 12.38 3.43
N THR A 103 -1.52 11.99 4.55
CA THR A 103 -1.57 12.80 5.76
C THR A 103 -0.50 12.45 6.78
N LEU A 104 0.03 11.23 6.78
CA LEU A 104 1.02 10.77 7.75
C LEU A 104 2.46 10.95 7.31
N THR A 105 2.73 11.04 6.00
CA THR A 105 4.10 11.12 5.46
C THR A 105 4.88 12.29 6.06
N LYS A 106 4.33 13.51 6.02
CA LYS A 106 4.99 14.70 6.57
C LYS A 106 5.14 14.67 8.10
N PRO A 107 4.12 14.32 8.90
CA PRO A 107 4.28 14.14 10.36
C PRO A 107 5.32 13.10 10.76
N LEU A 108 5.59 12.09 9.93
CA LEU A 108 6.63 11.09 10.15
C LEU A 108 8.04 11.60 9.80
N GLY A 109 8.18 12.87 9.39
CA GLY A 109 9.46 13.46 9.01
C GLY A 109 9.92 13.12 7.60
N LEU A 110 9.05 12.51 6.79
CA LEU A 110 9.36 12.09 5.42
C LEU A 110 8.96 13.16 4.40
N ASN A 111 9.54 13.12 3.21
CA ASN A 111 9.16 13.97 2.10
C ASN A 111 7.80 13.55 1.52
N ASP A 112 6.79 14.41 1.61
CA ASP A 112 5.43 14.15 1.11
C ASP A 112 5.20 14.58 -0.34
N ALA A 113 6.13 15.33 -0.95
CA ALA A 113 6.01 15.75 -2.35
C ALA A 113 5.77 14.59 -3.35
N PRO A 114 6.41 13.40 -3.22
CA PRO A 114 6.19 12.25 -4.10
C PRO A 114 4.73 11.78 -4.19
N VAL A 115 3.93 12.00 -3.14
CA VAL A 115 2.53 11.57 -3.05
C VAL A 115 1.52 12.72 -3.00
N ASN A 116 1.99 13.96 -2.76
CA ASN A 116 1.15 15.12 -2.46
C ASN A 116 1.34 16.33 -3.39
N ARG A 117 2.23 16.28 -4.39
CA ARG A 117 2.61 17.43 -5.25
C ARG A 117 1.47 18.07 -6.06
N THR A 118 0.49 17.30 -6.53
CA THR A 118 -0.63 17.80 -7.36
C THR A 118 -1.93 17.13 -6.94
N ASN A 119 -3.07 17.75 -7.26
CA ASN A 119 -4.39 17.14 -7.00
C ASN A 119 -4.54 15.79 -7.72
N THR A 120 -3.98 15.65 -8.92
CA THR A 120 -3.93 14.37 -9.63
C THR A 120 -3.10 13.34 -8.87
N THR A 121 -1.91 13.72 -8.35
CA THR A 121 -1.07 12.81 -7.56
C THR A 121 -1.85 12.34 -6.33
N LYS A 122 -2.44 13.27 -5.56
CA LYS A 122 -3.24 12.94 -4.37
C LYS A 122 -4.38 11.98 -4.69
N ALA A 123 -5.15 12.28 -5.73
CA ALA A 123 -6.28 11.46 -6.15
C ALA A 123 -5.83 10.05 -6.57
N LEU A 124 -4.72 9.94 -7.32
CA LEU A 124 -4.16 8.65 -7.71
C LEU A 124 -3.66 7.85 -6.52
N THR A 125 -2.98 8.48 -5.55
CA THR A 125 -2.57 7.83 -4.29
C THR A 125 -3.78 7.17 -3.65
N VAL A 126 -4.85 7.93 -3.38
CA VAL A 126 -6.05 7.38 -2.73
C VAL A 126 -6.74 6.32 -3.59
N ALA A 127 -6.85 6.55 -4.90
CA ALA A 127 -7.52 5.64 -5.82
C ALA A 127 -6.83 4.26 -5.87
N TRP A 128 -5.50 4.21 -5.89
CA TRP A 128 -4.78 2.94 -5.94
C TRP A 128 -4.95 2.13 -4.67
N TYR A 129 -4.86 2.75 -3.49
CA TYR A 129 -5.12 2.05 -2.23
C TYR A 129 -6.59 1.61 -2.10
N LEU A 130 -7.55 2.38 -2.65
CA LEU A 130 -8.94 1.95 -2.75
C LEU A 130 -9.07 0.69 -3.63
N VAL A 131 -8.40 0.65 -4.78
CA VAL A 131 -8.40 -0.54 -5.67
C VAL A 131 -7.83 -1.76 -4.95
N GLY A 132 -6.70 -1.62 -4.24
CA GLY A 132 -6.11 -2.73 -3.46
C GLY A 132 -7.07 -3.29 -2.40
N GLY A 133 -7.78 -2.41 -1.68
CA GLY A 133 -8.79 -2.81 -0.70
C GLY A 133 -10.01 -3.50 -1.33
N LEU A 134 -10.50 -3.00 -2.47
CA LEU A 134 -11.62 -3.60 -3.20
C LEU A 134 -11.27 -4.97 -3.77
N VAL A 135 -10.08 -5.12 -4.36
CA VAL A 135 -9.57 -6.42 -4.86
C VAL A 135 -9.52 -7.44 -3.72
N THR A 136 -8.96 -7.06 -2.57
CA THR A 136 -8.95 -7.94 -1.39
C THR A 136 -10.35 -8.37 -0.99
N ALA A 137 -11.29 -7.43 -0.90
CA ALA A 137 -12.67 -7.72 -0.54
C ALA A 137 -13.38 -8.64 -1.54
N LEU A 138 -13.12 -8.47 -2.84
CA LEU A 138 -13.63 -9.33 -3.90
C LEU A 138 -13.08 -10.76 -3.80
N VAL A 139 -11.79 -10.92 -3.53
CA VAL A 139 -11.18 -12.24 -3.31
C VAL A 139 -11.80 -12.93 -2.10
N ILE A 140 -11.93 -12.23 -0.96
CA ILE A 140 -12.58 -12.78 0.24
C ILE A 140 -14.02 -13.22 -0.04
N LYS A 141 -14.76 -12.42 -0.83
CA LYS A 141 -16.14 -12.72 -1.20
C LYS A 141 -16.21 -13.96 -2.11
N GLY A 142 -15.25 -14.12 -3.03
CA GLY A 142 -15.19 -15.25 -3.97
C GLY A 142 -14.77 -16.58 -3.36
N THR A 143 -13.83 -16.56 -2.39
CA THR A 143 -13.28 -17.78 -1.76
C THR A 143 -14.14 -18.36 -0.63
N ASN A 144 -15.21 -17.67 -0.23
CA ASN A 144 -16.10 -18.10 0.86
C ASN A 144 -17.50 -18.51 0.35
N LYS A 145 -17.57 -19.03 -0.89
CA LYS A 145 -18.73 -19.79 -1.39
C LYS A 145 -18.86 -21.12 -0.67
#